data_AF-A0A0D6LJB3-F1
#
_entry.id   AF-A0A0D6LJB3-F1
#
_cell.length_a   1.000
_cell.length_b   1.000
_cell.length_c   1.000
_cell.angle_alpha   90.00
_cell.angle_beta   90.00
_cell.angle_gamma   90.00
#
_symmetry.space_group_name_H-M   'P 1'
#
loop_
_entity.id
_entity.type
_entity.pdbx_description
1 polymer ?
#
loop_
_entity_poly.entity_id
_entity_poly.type
_entity_poly.pdbx_seq_one_letter_code
_entity_poly.pdbx_strand_id
1 'polypeptide(L)'
;MVVDRLVSLSNKYYRVGSEYGWSALYRFTALSPREDGGYEIAVFGDLGNQNARSLGKLQRLAQDGDIDMVFHVGDFAYNMDTDNGRVGDEFMRQLEPIAAYVPYMTAVGNHELTETLSIHCCFSLTTI
;
A
#
# COMPACT_ATOMS: atom_id res chain seq x y z
N MET A 1 -13.83 6.68 -3.19
CA MET A 1 -14.73 5.53 -3.42
C MET A 1 -14.53 4.56 -2.27
N VAL A 2 -15.60 4.04 -1.64
CA VAL A 2 -15.51 3.03 -0.59
C VAL A 2 -16.22 1.78 -1.11
N VAL A 3 -15.55 0.64 -1.11
CA VAL A 3 -16.15 -0.65 -1.49
C VAL A 3 -16.72 -1.29 -0.22
N ASP A 4 -18.04 -1.29 -0.08
CA ASP A 4 -18.75 -1.88 1.06
C ASP A 4 -19.23 -3.32 0.79
N ARG A 5 -19.67 -4.02 1.84
CA ARG A 5 -20.33 -5.35 1.77
C ARG A 5 -19.51 -6.42 1.03
N LEU A 6 -18.24 -6.52 1.38
CA LEU A 6 -17.36 -7.57 0.88
C LEU A 6 -17.73 -8.95 1.47
N VAL A 7 -17.73 -9.96 0.61
CA VAL A 7 -17.85 -11.38 1.01
C VAL A 7 -16.43 -11.88 1.31
N SER A 8 -16.22 -12.45 2.49
CA SER A 8 -14.93 -13.01 2.92
C SER A 8 -14.41 -14.08 1.94
N LEU A 9 -13.09 -14.25 1.85
CA LEU A 9 -12.41 -15.24 0.99
C LEU A 9 -12.74 -15.13 -0.52
N SER A 10 -13.39 -14.04 -0.95
CA SER A 10 -13.72 -13.85 -2.36
C SER A 10 -12.75 -12.88 -3.02
N ASN A 11 -12.23 -13.31 -4.17
CA ASN A 11 -11.45 -12.46 -5.07
C ASN A 11 -12.34 -11.34 -5.63
N LYS A 12 -11.91 -10.09 -5.44
CA LYS A 12 -12.57 -8.90 -5.97
C LYS A 12 -11.68 -8.27 -7.03
N TYR A 13 -12.21 -8.09 -8.22
CA TYR A 13 -11.54 -7.42 -9.32
C TYR A 13 -11.99 -5.96 -9.37
N TYR A 14 -11.06 -5.04 -9.59
CA TYR A 14 -11.35 -3.61 -9.69
C TYR A 14 -10.40 -2.92 -10.65
N ARG A 15 -10.80 -1.75 -11.13
CA ARG A 15 -9.95 -0.81 -11.86
C ARG A 15 -10.41 0.59 -11.48
N VAL A 16 -9.49 1.54 -11.46
CA VAL A 16 -9.81 2.94 -11.15
C VAL A 16 -9.54 3.78 -12.39
N GLY A 17 -10.36 4.81 -12.60
CA GLY A 17 -10.26 5.61 -13.81
C GLY A 17 -11.27 6.74 -13.85
N SER A 18 -11.24 7.44 -14.97
CA SER A 18 -12.16 8.51 -15.32
C SER A 18 -12.50 8.42 -16.81
N GLU A 19 -13.23 9.41 -17.32
CA GLU A 19 -13.46 9.54 -18.77
C GLU A 19 -12.15 9.64 -19.58
N TYR A 20 -11.05 10.08 -18.95
CA TYR A 20 -9.74 10.26 -19.60
C TYR A 20 -8.90 8.98 -19.65
N GLY A 21 -9.31 7.89 -18.99
CA GLY A 21 -8.56 6.65 -18.99
C GLY A 21 -8.84 5.76 -17.79
N TRP A 22 -8.40 4.50 -17.89
CA TRP A 22 -8.58 3.47 -16.87
C TRP A 22 -7.25 2.81 -16.53
N SER A 23 -7.07 2.46 -15.27
CA SER A 23 -5.96 1.65 -14.78
C SER A 23 -6.00 0.23 -15.36
N ALA A 24 -4.94 -0.53 -15.12
CA ALA A 24 -4.98 -1.98 -15.25
C ALA A 24 -6.08 -2.59 -14.35
N LEU A 25 -6.49 -3.81 -14.70
CA LEU A 25 -7.40 -4.58 -13.86
C LEU A 25 -6.60 -5.20 -12.70
N TYR A 26 -6.92 -4.78 -11.49
CA TYR A 26 -6.33 -5.28 -10.25
C TYR A 26 -7.28 -6.25 -9.54
N ARG A 27 -6.74 -6.96 -8.55
CA ARG A 27 -7.49 -7.89 -7.72
C ARG A 27 -6.96 -7.91 -6.30
N PHE A 28 -7.87 -7.95 -5.34
CA PHE A 28 -7.56 -8.23 -3.94
C PHE A 28 -8.49 -9.31 -3.39
N THR A 29 -8.08 -9.94 -2.29
CA THR A 29 -8.92 -10.87 -1.52
C THR A 29 -9.47 -10.14 -0.30
N ALA A 30 -10.78 -10.21 -0.09
CA ALA A 30 -11.38 -9.63 1.11
C ALA A 30 -10.83 -10.33 2.36
N LEU A 31 -10.35 -9.52 3.32
CA LEU A 31 -9.68 -9.99 4.52
C LEU A 31 -10.51 -11.03 5.27
N SER A 32 -9.89 -12.15 5.60
CA SER A 32 -10.51 -13.28 6.29
C SER A 32 -9.43 -14.10 7.01
N PRO A 33 -9.74 -14.71 8.16
CA PRO A 33 -8.78 -15.57 8.84
C PRO A 33 -8.29 -16.69 7.92
N ARG A 34 -7.00 -17.02 8.03
CA ARG A 34 -6.39 -18.20 7.41
C ARG A 34 -6.93 -19.48 8.07
N GLU A 35 -6.59 -20.63 7.50
CA GLU A 35 -7.05 -21.95 7.98
C GLU A 35 -6.71 -22.23 9.45
N ASP A 36 -5.62 -21.63 9.95
CA ASP A 36 -5.15 -21.69 11.34
C ASP A 36 -5.83 -20.67 12.27
N GLY A 37 -6.75 -19.86 11.74
CA GLY A 37 -7.49 -18.82 12.46
C GLY A 37 -6.75 -17.49 12.59
N GLY A 38 -5.59 -17.33 11.96
CA GLY A 38 -4.75 -16.13 12.05
C GLY A 38 -4.74 -15.25 10.79
N TYR A 39 -3.82 -14.30 10.77
CA TYR A 39 -3.46 -13.46 9.62
C TYR A 39 -1.94 -13.40 9.52
N GLU A 40 -1.41 -13.40 8.31
CA GLU A 40 0.00 -13.11 8.05
C GLU A 40 0.17 -11.64 7.71
N ILE A 41 0.97 -10.93 8.50
CA ILE A 41 1.08 -9.47 8.41
C ILE A 41 2.55 -9.07 8.27
N ALA A 42 2.87 -8.31 7.23
CA ALA A 42 4.19 -7.70 7.09
C ALA A 42 4.23 -6.37 7.86
N VAL A 43 5.21 -6.22 8.76
CA VAL A 43 5.41 -5.00 9.55
C VAL A 43 6.83 -4.48 9.36
N PHE A 44 6.97 -3.22 8.96
CA PHE A 44 8.27 -2.56 8.77
C PHE A 44 8.14 -1.03 8.83
N GLY A 45 9.27 -0.34 8.98
CA GLY A 45 9.42 1.11 8.86
C GLY A 45 10.65 1.42 8.02
N ASP A 46 10.90 2.71 7.77
CA ASP A 46 12.18 3.21 7.22
C ASP A 46 12.52 2.61 5.84
N LEU A 47 11.52 2.52 4.94
CA LEU A 47 11.72 1.86 3.65
C LEU A 47 12.60 2.70 2.69
N GLY A 48 12.26 3.99 2.55
CA GLY A 48 12.89 4.95 1.65
C GLY A 48 12.70 4.67 0.15
N ASN A 49 12.85 5.67 -0.72
CA ASN A 49 12.68 5.52 -2.17
C ASN A 49 13.87 4.83 -2.88
N GLN A 50 15.12 5.10 -2.47
CA GLN A 50 16.32 4.63 -3.19
C GLN A 50 16.91 3.32 -2.66
N ASN A 51 16.65 2.95 -1.40
CA ASN A 51 17.30 1.82 -0.73
C ASN A 51 16.31 0.74 -0.28
N ALA A 52 15.17 0.63 -0.93
CA ALA A 52 14.09 -0.30 -0.60
C ALA A 52 14.43 -1.77 -0.94
N ARG A 53 15.49 -2.33 -0.34
CA ARG A 53 15.99 -3.69 -0.59
C ARG A 53 14.93 -4.77 -0.32
N SER A 54 14.02 -4.50 0.61
CA SER A 54 12.93 -5.39 0.98
C SER A 54 11.72 -5.29 0.05
N LEU A 55 11.65 -4.28 -0.83
CA LEU A 55 10.47 -4.00 -1.65
C LEU A 55 10.12 -5.16 -2.57
N GLY A 56 11.09 -5.70 -3.31
CA GLY A 56 10.84 -6.82 -4.22
C GLY A 56 10.32 -8.07 -3.51
N LYS A 57 10.75 -8.30 -2.26
CA LYS A 57 10.23 -9.39 -1.43
C LYS A 57 8.78 -9.13 -1.02
N LEU A 58 8.46 -7.91 -0.59
CA LEU A 58 7.11 -7.52 -0.19
C LEU A 58 6.12 -7.59 -1.36
N GLN A 59 6.52 -7.13 -2.55
CA GLN A 59 5.73 -7.24 -3.78
C GLN A 59 5.39 -8.69 -4.09
N ARG A 60 6.38 -9.58 -4.00
CA ARG A 60 6.15 -11.02 -4.21
C ARG A 60 5.19 -11.60 -3.17
N LEU A 61 5.44 -11.36 -1.87
CA LEU A 61 4.60 -11.88 -0.79
C LEU A 61 3.14 -11.43 -0.94
N ALA A 62 2.91 -10.17 -1.32
CA ALA A 62 1.56 -9.63 -1.53
C ALA A 62 0.85 -10.27 -2.73
N GLN A 63 1.56 -10.47 -3.84
CA GLN A 63 0.98 -11.05 -5.07
C GLN A 63 0.77 -12.56 -4.98
N ASP A 64 1.67 -13.27 -4.30
CA ASP A 64 1.57 -14.72 -4.08
C ASP A 64 0.51 -15.06 -3.01
N GLY A 65 0.05 -14.08 -2.22
CA GLY A 65 -0.92 -14.26 -1.14
C GLY A 65 -0.29 -14.79 0.15
N ASP A 66 1.03 -14.66 0.30
CA ASP A 66 1.76 -15.08 1.49
C ASP A 66 1.54 -14.15 2.69
N ILE A 67 1.11 -12.91 2.43
CA ILE A 67 0.69 -11.94 3.45
C ILE A 67 -0.73 -11.44 3.15
N ASP A 68 -1.47 -11.12 4.21
CA ASP A 68 -2.84 -10.63 4.13
C ASP A 68 -2.93 -9.11 4.28
N MET A 69 -1.89 -8.48 4.86
CA MET A 69 -1.85 -7.03 5.15
C MET A 69 -0.40 -6.54 5.33
N VAL A 70 -0.20 -5.25 5.11
CA VAL A 70 1.03 -4.53 5.45
C VAL A 70 0.75 -3.42 6.47
N PHE A 71 1.60 -3.32 7.49
CA PHE A 71 1.76 -2.14 8.34
C PHE A 71 3.12 -1.47 8.08
N HIS A 72 3.09 -0.27 7.50
CA HIS A 72 4.25 0.60 7.32
C HIS A 72 4.30 1.65 8.44
N VAL A 73 5.20 1.46 9.38
CA VAL A 73 5.27 2.21 10.64
C VAL A 73 6.30 3.34 10.54
N GLY A 74 5.95 4.38 9.79
CA GLY A 74 6.74 5.62 9.66
C GLY A 74 7.88 5.55 8.67
N ASP A 75 8.41 6.73 8.34
CA ASP A 75 9.61 6.94 7.54
C ASP A 75 9.50 6.29 6.15
N PHE A 76 8.60 6.86 5.35
CA PHE A 76 8.11 6.22 4.14
C PHE A 76 9.12 6.28 2.97
N ALA A 77 9.21 7.43 2.31
CA ALA A 77 10.07 7.65 1.14
C ALA A 77 11.34 8.44 1.49
N TYR A 78 11.28 9.23 2.59
CA TYR A 78 12.11 10.39 2.89
C TYR A 78 12.01 11.49 1.82
N ASN A 79 11.82 12.74 2.26
CA ASN A 79 11.75 13.95 1.41
C ASN A 79 10.70 13.84 0.29
N MET A 80 9.45 13.53 0.64
CA MET A 80 8.40 13.30 -0.35
C MET A 80 8.11 14.51 -1.21
N ASP A 81 8.30 15.72 -0.67
CA ASP A 81 8.03 16.98 -1.36
C ASP A 81 9.13 17.36 -2.38
N THR A 82 10.27 16.67 -2.33
CA THR A 82 11.44 16.97 -3.15
C THR A 82 11.13 16.80 -4.63
N ASP A 83 11.71 17.67 -5.44
CA ASP A 83 11.51 17.73 -6.89
C ASP A 83 10.02 17.86 -7.25
N ASN A 84 9.33 18.78 -6.58
CA ASN A 84 7.89 19.02 -6.72
C ASN A 84 7.04 17.76 -6.51
N GLY A 85 7.39 16.92 -5.53
CA GLY A 85 6.65 15.69 -5.22
C GLY A 85 7.05 14.47 -6.05
N ARG A 86 7.99 14.58 -6.99
CA ARG A 86 8.37 13.45 -7.87
C ARG A 86 8.97 12.27 -7.11
N VAL A 87 9.66 12.53 -5.99
CA VAL A 87 10.16 11.47 -5.10
C VAL A 87 8.99 10.70 -4.48
N GLY A 88 7.94 11.41 -4.04
CA GLY A 88 6.68 10.81 -3.61
C GLY A 88 6.01 9.99 -4.71
N ASP A 89 5.92 10.52 -5.95
CA ASP A 89 5.35 9.80 -7.09
C ASP A 89 6.10 8.50 -7.41
N GLU A 90 7.43 8.52 -7.36
CA GLU A 90 8.26 7.33 -7.54
C GLU A 90 7.99 6.29 -6.47
N PHE A 91 7.95 6.71 -5.21
CA PHE A 91 7.67 5.83 -4.09
C PHE A 91 6.27 5.20 -4.18
N MET A 92 5.25 5.97 -4.58
CA MET A 92 3.90 5.45 -4.77
C MET A 92 3.82 4.45 -5.93
N ARG A 93 4.57 4.67 -7.04
CA ARG A 93 4.70 3.68 -8.12
C ARG A 93 5.39 2.40 -7.66
N GLN A 94 6.36 2.51 -6.77
CA GLN A 94 7.05 1.35 -6.19
C GLN A 94 6.15 0.54 -5.24
N LEU A 95 5.24 1.22 -4.53
CA LEU A 95 4.28 0.61 -3.61
C LEU A 95 3.05 0.01 -4.28
N GLU A 96 2.63 0.51 -5.45
CA GLU A 96 1.45 0.04 -6.19
C GLU A 96 1.35 -1.49 -6.29
N PRO A 97 2.42 -2.24 -6.62
CA PRO A 97 2.34 -3.70 -6.76
C PRO A 97 2.13 -4.46 -5.43
N ILE A 98 2.14 -3.76 -4.29
CA ILE A 98 1.78 -4.27 -2.96
C ILE A 98 0.36 -3.81 -2.63
N ALA A 99 0.15 -2.49 -2.59
CA ALA A 99 -1.09 -1.86 -2.15
C ALA A 99 -2.30 -2.21 -3.04
N ALA A 100 -2.06 -2.59 -4.30
CA ALA A 100 -3.13 -3.02 -5.19
C ALA A 100 -3.71 -4.41 -4.83
N TYR A 101 -2.97 -5.23 -4.08
CA TYR A 101 -3.29 -6.65 -3.80
C TYR A 101 -3.66 -6.91 -2.34
N VAL A 102 -3.04 -6.19 -1.40
CA VAL A 102 -3.30 -6.31 0.04
C VAL A 102 -3.48 -4.93 0.68
N PRO A 103 -4.31 -4.81 1.74
CA PRO A 103 -4.44 -3.55 2.47
C PRO A 103 -3.07 -3.08 2.99
N TYR A 104 -2.72 -1.85 2.66
CA TYR A 104 -1.47 -1.21 3.07
C TYR A 104 -1.81 -0.07 4.05
N MET A 105 -1.50 -0.30 5.32
CA MET A 105 -1.81 0.60 6.43
C MET A 105 -0.54 1.33 6.86
N THR A 106 -0.66 2.62 7.14
CA THR A 106 0.48 3.50 7.46
C THR A 106 0.33 4.10 8.86
N ALA A 107 1.48 4.33 9.52
CA ALA A 107 1.59 5.20 10.69
C ALA A 107 2.68 6.26 10.40
N VAL A 108 2.53 7.45 10.97
CA VAL A 108 3.39 8.61 10.69
C VAL A 108 4.69 8.50 11.49
N GLY A 109 5.84 8.66 10.85
CA GLY A 109 7.16 8.74 11.46
C GLY A 109 7.62 10.18 11.67
N ASN A 110 8.83 10.37 12.19
CA ASN A 110 9.36 11.72 12.43
C ASN A 110 9.71 12.46 11.13
N HIS A 111 10.08 11.74 10.07
CA HIS A 111 10.36 12.37 8.78
C HIS A 111 9.09 12.87 8.06
N GLU A 112 7.91 12.42 8.47
CA GLU A 112 6.63 12.93 7.97
C GLU A 112 6.09 14.14 8.77
N LEU A 113 6.72 14.50 9.90
CA LEU A 113 6.31 15.63 10.75
C LEU A 113 7.01 16.94 10.41
N THR A 114 8.21 16.88 9.81
CA THR A 114 9.03 18.06 9.49
C THR A 114 8.71 18.67 8.14
N GLU A 115 8.09 17.91 7.24
CA GLU A 115 7.66 18.38 5.94
C GLU A 115 6.15 18.64 5.96
N THR A 116 5.68 19.58 5.15
CA THR A 116 4.28 20.03 5.05
C THR A 116 3.28 18.96 4.57
N LEU A 117 3.60 17.69 4.76
CA LEU A 117 2.82 16.51 4.43
C LEU A 117 2.19 15.86 5.69
N SER A 118 1.89 16.67 6.70
CA SER A 118 1.15 16.17 7.86
C SER A 118 -0.34 16.04 7.52
N ILE A 119 -0.86 14.82 7.75
CA ILE A 119 -2.28 14.42 7.88
C ILE A 119 -2.91 13.72 6.66
N HIS A 120 -2.51 13.94 5.41
CA HIS A 120 -3.19 13.26 4.27
C HIS A 120 -2.66 11.86 3.91
N CYS A 121 -1.49 11.45 4.40
CA CYS A 121 -0.92 10.12 4.14
C CYS A 121 -1.50 9.02 5.07
N CYS A 122 -2.33 9.40 6.06
CA CYS A 122 -3.04 8.48 6.95
C CYS A 122 -4.40 8.10 6.36
N PHE A 123 -4.39 7.59 5.14
CA PHE A 123 -5.53 6.85 4.61
C PHE A 123 -5.01 5.51 4.13
N SER A 124 -5.62 4.45 4.66
CA SER A 124 -5.55 3.10 4.12
C SER A 124 -5.43 3.14 2.59
N LEU A 125 -4.29 2.72 2.05
CA LEU A 125 -4.05 2.69 0.61
C LEU A 125 -4.73 1.47 -0.03
N THR A 126 -5.94 1.14 0.42
CA THR A 126 -6.65 -0.04 -0.10
C THR A 126 -7.31 0.23 -1.46
N THR A 127 -7.19 1.43 -2.02
CA THR A 127 -7.63 1.71 -3.40
C THR A 127 -6.98 3.01 -3.88
N ILE A 128 -5.94 2.91 -4.71
CA ILE A 128 -5.56 3.98 -5.65
C ILE A 128 -6.43 3.83 -6.89
#